data_AF-A0A2Z6B2J7-F1
#
_entry.id   AF-A0A2Z6B2J7-F1
#
_cell.length_a   1.000
_cell.length_b   1.000
_cell.length_c   1.000
_cell.angle_alpha   90.00
_cell.angle_beta   90.00
_cell.angle_gamma   90.00
#
_symmetry.space_group_name_H-M   'P 1'
#
loop_
_entity.id
_entity.type
_entity.pdbx_description
1 polymer ?
#
loop_
_entity_poly.entity_id
_entity_poly.type
_entity_poly.pdbx_seq_one_letter_code
_entity_poly.pdbx_strand_id
1 'polypeptide(L)' 'MSTTADSDRRRHPRIILKAFGFKTKCQFTVESAKTDVTLIDLSPGGARLKTIVAAPREKAHS' A
#
# COMPACT_ATOMS: atom_id res chain seq x y z
N MET A 1 -18.70 -0.57 29.64
CA MET A 1 -18.19 -1.21 28.42
C MET A 1 -18.67 -0.42 27.21
N SER A 2 -17.79 0.25 26.48
CA SER A 2 -18.06 0.72 25.12
C SER A 2 -16.74 0.69 24.36
N THR A 3 -16.52 -0.42 23.67
CA THR A 3 -15.44 -0.64 22.72
C THR A 3 -15.44 0.50 21.70
N THR A 4 -14.37 1.28 21.65
CA THR A 4 -14.14 2.28 20.61
C THR A 4 -14.19 1.58 19.25
N ALA A 5 -15.33 1.68 18.57
CA ALA A 5 -15.44 1.29 17.18
C ALA A 5 -14.46 2.19 16.42
N ASP A 6 -13.35 1.61 15.99
CA ASP A 6 -12.40 2.24 15.08
C ASP A 6 -13.19 2.82 13.91
N SER A 7 -13.34 4.14 13.89
CA SER A 7 -14.12 4.80 12.85
C SER A 7 -13.34 4.66 11.55
N ASP A 8 -13.84 3.78 10.67
CA ASP A 8 -13.24 3.59 9.35
C ASP A 8 -13.33 4.92 8.58
N ARG A 9 -12.19 5.61 8.49
CA ARG A 9 -12.04 6.90 7.80
C ARG A 9 -12.02 6.75 6.28
N ARG A 10 -12.08 5.54 5.74
CA ARG A 10 -11.98 5.30 4.30
C ARG A 10 -13.31 5.59 3.61
N ARG A 11 -13.27 6.42 2.57
CA ARG A 11 -14.42 6.67 1.70
C ARG A 11 -14.79 5.45 0.83
N HIS A 12 -13.81 4.60 0.51
CA HIS A 12 -14.01 3.43 -0.34
C HIS A 12 -13.49 2.15 0.34
N PRO A 13 -14.25 1.04 0.28
CA PRO A 13 -13.75 -0.25 0.73
C PRO A 13 -12.57 -0.69 -0.15
N ARG A 14 -11.66 -1.46 0.45
CA ARG A 14 -10.46 -1.96 -0.23
C ARG A 14 -10.54 -3.48 -0.42
N ILE A 15 -10.10 -3.95 -1.57
CA ILE A 15 -9.96 -5.37 -1.87
C ILE A 15 -8.57 -5.83 -1.43
N ILE A 16 -8.51 -6.69 -0.41
CA ILE A 16 -7.25 -7.24 0.12
C ILE A 16 -6.85 -8.45 -0.72
N LEU A 17 -5.83 -8.30 -1.57
CA LEU A 17 -5.47 -9.32 -2.57
C LEU A 17 -5.07 -10.67 -1.96
N LYS A 18 -4.35 -10.65 -0.84
CA LYS A 18 -3.91 -11.87 -0.14
C LYS A 18 -5.09 -12.72 0.34
N ALA A 19 -6.22 -12.10 0.70
CA ALA A 19 -7.41 -12.81 1.16
C ALA A 19 -8.02 -13.69 0.05
N PHE A 20 -7.73 -13.35 -1.21
CA PHE A 20 -8.17 -14.09 -2.39
C PHE A 20 -7.03 -14.92 -3.02
N GLY A 21 -5.92 -15.13 -2.31
CA GLY A 21 -4.79 -15.93 -2.78
C GLY A 21 -3.86 -15.22 -3.78
N PHE A 22 -4.09 -13.94 -4.09
CA PHE A 22 -3.25 -13.21 -5.04
C PHE A 22 -1.99 -12.65 -4.37
N LYS A 23 -0.85 -12.79 -5.07
CA LYS A 23 0.45 -12.18 -4.74
C LYS A 23 1.00 -11.49 -5.98
N THR A 24 0.58 -10.24 -6.19
CA THR A 24 0.93 -9.51 -7.41
C THR A 24 2.21 -8.70 -7.19
N LYS A 25 3.30 -9.11 -7.86
CA LYS A 25 4.52 -8.31 -7.98
C LYS A 25 4.32 -7.29 -9.10
N CYS A 26 4.73 -6.06 -8.86
CA CYS A 26 4.63 -4.96 -9.82
C CYS A 26 5.81 -3.99 -9.67
N GLN A 27 5.94 -3.08 -10.62
CA GLN A 27 6.94 -2.01 -10.60
C GLN A 27 6.21 -0.68 -10.37
N PHE A 28 6.66 0.07 -9.36
CA PHE A 28 6.20 1.43 -9.10
C PHE A 28 7.22 2.40 -9.69
N THR A 29 6.74 3.31 -10.54
CA THR A 29 7.57 4.31 -11.21
C THR A 29 7.17 5.69 -10.71
N VAL A 30 8.13 6.43 -10.16
CA VAL A 30 8.00 7.86 -9.84
C VAL A 30 9.06 8.59 -10.63
N GLU A 31 8.63 9.52 -11.49
CA GLU A 31 9.50 10.19 -12.46
C GLU A 31 10.23 9.15 -13.32
N SER A 32 11.53 8.94 -13.09
CA SER A 32 12.36 7.95 -13.78
C SER A 32 12.80 6.79 -12.88
N ALA A 33 12.56 6.88 -11.56
CA ALA A 33 12.96 5.88 -10.59
C ALA A 33 11.96 4.72 -10.57
N LYS A 34 12.46 3.50 -10.68
CA LYS A 34 11.68 2.26 -10.67
C LYS A 34 11.95 1.47 -9.41
N THR A 35 10.88 1.08 -8.71
CA THR A 35 10.97 0.27 -7.49
C THR A 35 10.10 -0.97 -7.61
N ASP A 36 10.68 -2.13 -7.33
CA ASP A 36 9.94 -3.37 -7.25
C ASP A 36 9.08 -3.39 -5.98
N VAL A 37 7.79 -3.64 -6.16
CA VAL A 37 6.77 -3.60 -5.12
C VAL A 37 5.85 -4.83 -5.19
N THR A 38 5.17 -5.11 -4.09
CA THR A 38 4.04 -6.04 -4.02
C THR A 38 2.77 -5.22 -3.81
N LEU A 39 1.76 -5.45 -4.63
CA LEU A 39 0.43 -4.88 -4.45
C LEU A 39 -0.30 -5.62 -3.32
N ILE A 40 -0.76 -4.88 -2.31
CA ILE A 40 -1.38 -5.43 -1.09
C ILE A 40 -2.90 -5.34 -1.17
N ASP A 41 -3.40 -4.14 -1.43
CA ASP A 41 -4.83 -3.85 -1.54
C ASP A 41 -5.09 -2.71 -2.54
N LEU A 42 -6.31 -2.65 -3.05
CA LEU A 42 -6.75 -1.63 -4.01
C LEU A 42 -8.21 -1.22 -3.80
N SER A 43 -8.52 0.00 -4.20
CA SER A 43 -9.85 0.59 -4.22
C SER A 43 -9.92 1.64 -5.33
N PRO A 44 -11.12 2.12 -5.69
CA PRO A 44 -11.24 3.28 -6.58
C PRO A 44 -10.48 4.52 -6.08
N GLY A 45 -10.28 4.66 -4.76
CA GLY A 45 -9.53 5.76 -4.15
C GLY A 45 -8.02 5.57 -4.08
N GLY A 46 -7.47 4.46 -4.60
CA GLY A 46 -6.04 4.20 -4.64
C GLY A 46 -5.65 2.79 -4.19
N ALA A 47 -4.34 2.55 -4.16
CA ALA A 47 -3.73 1.25 -3.89
C ALA A 47 -2.68 1.33 -2.78
N ARG A 48 -2.46 0.21 -2.09
CA ARG A 48 -1.37 0.03 -1.12
C ARG A 48 -0.30 -0.89 -1.68
N LEU A 49 0.93 -0.39 -1.69
CA LEU A 49 2.11 -1.09 -2.15
C LEU A 49 3.03 -1.41 -0.97
N LYS A 50 3.79 -2.50 -1.07
CA LYS A 50 4.90 -2.85 -0.17
C LYS A 50 6.17 -2.97 -1.00
N THR A 51 7.21 -2.21 -0.70
CA THR A 51 8.50 -2.31 -1.40
C THR A 51 9.17 -3.66 -1.14
N ILE A 52 9.77 -4.24 -2.18
CA ILE A 52 10.48 -5.53 -2.10
C ILE A 52 11.92 -5.33 -1.63
N VAL A 53 12.48 -4.15 -1.87
CA VAL A 53 13.79 -3.71 -1.37
C VAL A 53 13.57 -2.60 -0.34
N ALA A 54 14.37 -2.57 0.73
CA ALA A 54 14.39 -1.40 1.61
C ALA A 54 14.86 -0.21 0.77
N ALA A 55 13.95 0.68 0.40
CA ALA A 55 14.34 1.94 -0.22
C ALA A 55 15.36 2.60 0.72
N PRO A 56 16.53 3.06 0.23
CA PRO A 56 17.44 3.83 1.04
C PRO A 56 16.65 4.99 1.64
N ARG A 57 16.57 5.05 2.98
CA ARG A 57 16.00 6.21 3.65
C ARG A 57 17.00 7.34 3.46
N GLU A 58 16.86 8.12 2.40
CA GLU A 58 17.50 9.43 2.38
C GLU A 58 16.89 10.23 3.54
N LYS A 59 17.75 10.61 4.48
CA LYS A 59 17.36 11.47 5.61
C LYS A 59 16.81 12.75 5.00
N ALA A 60 15.53 13.02 5.22
CA ALA A 60 14.99 14.35 5.02
C ALA A 60 15.79 15.30 5.92
N HIS A 61 16.68 16.08 5.31
CA HIS A 61 17.39 17.16 5.97
C HIS A 61 16.36 18.27 6.26
N SER A 62 16.12 18.48 7.55
CA SER A 62 15.57 19.69 8.14
C SER A 62 16.58 20.83 8.08
#